data_AF-A0A969STT5-F1
#
_entry.id   AF-A0A969STT5-F1
#
_cell.length_a   1.000
_cell.length_b   1.000
_cell.length_c   1.000
_cell.angle_alpha   90.00
_cell.angle_beta   90.00
_cell.angle_gamma   90.00
#
_symmetry.space_group_name_H-M   'P 1'
#
loop_
_entity.id
_entity.type
_entity.pdbx_description
1 polymer ?
#
loop_
_entity_poly.entity_id
_entity_poly.type
_entity_poly.pdbx_seq_one_letter_code
_entity_poly.pdbx_strand_id
1 'polypeptide(L)'
;MKDFSNIKEMYGYVIRYAVLPSNLILNMQGPDQFALPNFTEDGDRIREATAREVIIRRNQKDNFYNILEEDILKYGVENPILVYAGKVHEYLERKVHPDIRSDPSKMIIGVHGGSRLYIAQKHNLNVPCVIIDWIDRFKDAKLITSEQELLKVYKSQPVKYKINSNGLIYNALPQHHLER
;
A
#
# COMPACT_ATOMS: atom_id res chain seq x y z
N MET A 1 17.47 5.20 -18.50
CA MET A 1 16.09 5.10 -17.99
C MET A 1 15.64 3.67 -18.18
N LYS A 2 15.07 3.04 -17.15
CA LYS A 2 14.67 1.62 -17.22
C LYS A 2 13.36 1.47 -18.00
N ASP A 3 13.36 0.55 -18.95
CA ASP A 3 12.19 0.07 -19.67
C ASP A 3 11.53 -1.06 -18.87
N PHE A 4 10.20 -0.99 -18.71
CA PHE A 4 9.40 -1.96 -17.97
C PHE A 4 8.57 -2.87 -18.88
N SER A 5 8.65 -2.71 -20.20
CA SER A 5 7.87 -3.47 -21.16
C SER A 5 8.05 -4.99 -21.02
N ASN A 6 9.24 -5.43 -20.60
CA ASN A 6 9.58 -6.85 -20.44
C ASN A 6 9.33 -7.40 -19.02
N ILE A 7 8.82 -6.60 -18.07
CA ILE A 7 8.60 -7.06 -16.68
C ILE A 7 7.66 -8.28 -16.65
N LYS A 8 6.62 -8.30 -17.50
CA LYS A 8 5.68 -9.42 -17.54
C LYS A 8 6.36 -10.73 -17.92
N GLU A 9 7.25 -10.69 -18.91
CA GLU A 9 8.01 -11.86 -19.37
C GLU A 9 9.06 -12.28 -18.35
N MET A 10 9.77 -11.32 -17.75
CA MET A 10 10.85 -11.60 -16.80
C MET A 10 10.36 -12.07 -15.43
N TYR A 11 9.27 -11.50 -14.93
CA TYR A 11 8.85 -11.66 -13.54
C TYR A 11 7.40 -12.10 -13.37
N GLY A 12 6.58 -12.11 -14.42
CA GLY A 12 5.21 -12.61 -14.34
C GLY A 12 4.18 -11.62 -13.78
N TYR A 13 4.49 -10.32 -13.74
CA TYR A 13 3.53 -9.29 -13.34
C TYR A 13 3.63 -8.04 -14.23
N VAL A 14 2.64 -7.15 -14.13
CA VAL A 14 2.69 -5.80 -14.70
C VAL A 14 2.58 -4.74 -13.60
N ILE A 15 3.06 -3.53 -13.88
CA ILE A 15 2.92 -2.39 -12.98
C ILE A 15 1.79 -1.51 -13.51
N ARG A 16 0.81 -1.21 -12.68
CA ARG A 16 -0.35 -0.39 -13.04
C ARG A 16 -0.51 0.79 -12.09
N TYR A 17 -1.25 1.80 -12.54
CA TYR A 17 -1.72 2.89 -11.70
C TYR A 17 -3.24 2.98 -11.76
N ALA A 18 -3.87 3.02 -10.60
CA ALA A 18 -5.30 3.27 -10.46
C ALA A 18 -5.59 4.03 -9.17
N VAL A 19 -6.74 4.69 -9.13
CA VAL A 19 -7.34 5.20 -7.90
C VAL A 19 -8.38 4.18 -7.45
N LEU A 20 -8.17 3.58 -6.29
CA LEU A 20 -9.01 2.49 -5.77
C LEU A 20 -9.78 2.93 -4.52
N PRO A 21 -10.99 2.40 -4.29
CA PRO A 21 -11.64 2.49 -2.98
C PRO A 21 -10.75 1.89 -1.90
N SER A 22 -10.49 2.63 -0.82
CA SER A 22 -9.59 2.19 0.26
C SER A 22 -10.06 0.90 0.96
N ASN A 23 -11.37 0.68 1.03
CA ASN A 23 -11.98 -0.50 1.62
C ASN A 23 -11.79 -1.79 0.79
N LEU A 24 -11.37 -1.68 -0.47
CA LEU A 24 -11.01 -2.82 -1.31
C LEU A 24 -9.61 -3.37 -0.96
N ILE A 25 -8.78 -2.58 -0.27
CA ILE A 25 -7.36 -2.87 -0.06
C ILE A 25 -7.15 -3.37 1.37
N LEU A 26 -6.58 -4.57 1.52
CA LEU A 26 -6.19 -5.09 2.82
C LEU A 26 -4.97 -4.32 3.36
N ASN A 27 -5.16 -3.57 4.45
CA ASN A 27 -4.07 -2.85 5.11
C ASN A 27 -3.30 -3.78 6.06
N MET A 28 -2.42 -4.59 5.48
CA MET A 28 -1.65 -5.58 6.22
C MET A 28 -0.66 -4.97 7.20
N GLN A 29 -0.13 -3.78 6.88
CA GLN A 29 0.78 -3.04 7.76
C GLN A 29 0.05 -2.37 8.92
N GLY A 30 -1.25 -2.07 8.77
CA GLY A 30 -1.97 -1.20 9.70
C GLY A 30 -1.38 0.21 9.74
N PRO A 31 -1.60 0.97 10.82
CA PRO A 31 -1.12 2.35 10.89
C PRO A 31 0.42 2.43 10.92
N ASP A 32 1.11 1.46 11.52
CA ASP A 32 2.58 1.43 11.63
C ASP A 32 3.11 0.00 11.42
N GLN A 33 4.33 -0.14 10.87
CA GLN A 33 4.88 -1.39 10.30
C GLN A 33 5.13 -2.55 11.29
N PHE A 34 4.62 -2.46 12.51
CA PHE A 34 4.83 -3.45 13.55
C PHE A 34 4.11 -4.76 13.25
N ALA A 35 4.63 -5.85 13.83
CA ALA A 35 4.21 -7.23 13.64
C ALA A 35 2.77 -7.47 14.12
N LEU A 36 1.81 -6.96 13.35
CA LEU A 36 0.41 -7.21 13.60
C LEU A 36 0.13 -8.71 13.50
N PRO A 37 -0.73 -9.25 14.37
CA PRO A 37 -1.09 -10.66 14.35
C PRO A 37 -1.77 -11.03 13.03
N ASN A 38 -1.85 -12.34 12.80
CA ASN A 38 -2.54 -12.90 11.64
C ASN A 38 -4.00 -12.46 11.62
N PHE A 39 -4.60 -12.37 10.43
CA PHE A 39 -6.03 -12.12 10.28
C PHE A 39 -6.83 -13.37 10.71
N THR A 40 -7.26 -13.37 11.98
CA THR A 40 -8.22 -14.28 12.63
C THR A 40 -9.18 -13.41 13.44
N GLU A 41 -10.32 -13.91 13.95
CA GLU A 41 -11.24 -13.07 14.77
C GLU A 41 -10.53 -12.43 15.98
N ASP A 42 -9.77 -13.23 16.73
CA ASP A 42 -8.92 -12.72 17.82
C ASP A 42 -7.82 -11.78 17.30
N GLY A 43 -7.26 -12.11 16.14
CA GLY A 43 -6.25 -11.33 15.45
C GLY A 43 -6.75 -9.93 15.11
N ASP A 44 -7.95 -9.81 14.54
CA ASP A 44 -8.55 -8.53 14.14
C ASP A 44 -8.77 -7.62 15.34
N ARG A 45 -9.26 -8.18 16.46
CA ARG A 45 -9.40 -7.44 17.71
C ARG A 45 -8.05 -6.94 18.25
N ILE A 46 -7.03 -7.79 18.22
CA ILE A 46 -5.68 -7.39 18.65
C ILE A 46 -5.10 -6.34 17.68
N ARG A 47 -5.29 -6.49 16.37
CA ARG A 47 -4.87 -5.52 15.36
C ARG A 47 -5.46 -4.15 15.63
N GLU A 48 -6.75 -4.09 15.94
CA GLU A 48 -7.43 -2.84 16.27
C GLU A 48 -6.89 -2.21 17.56
N ALA A 49 -6.70 -3.00 18.62
CA ALA A 49 -6.12 -2.52 19.88
C ALA A 49 -4.69 -1.99 19.68
N THR A 50 -3.82 -2.75 19.00
CA THR A 50 -2.45 -2.34 18.67
C THR A 50 -2.44 -1.08 17.79
N ALA A 51 -3.34 -0.98 16.81
CA ALA A 51 -3.46 0.21 15.97
C ALA A 51 -3.77 1.45 16.80
N ARG A 52 -4.72 1.36 17.74
CA ARG A 52 -5.07 2.46 18.66
C ARG A 52 -3.89 2.90 19.52
N GLU A 53 -3.19 1.95 20.14
CA GLU A 53 -2.02 2.24 20.99
C GLU A 53 -0.90 2.94 20.21
N VAL A 54 -0.61 2.44 19.01
CA VAL A 54 0.39 3.02 18.10
C VAL A 54 0.03 4.46 17.75
N ILE A 55 -1.23 4.72 17.41
CA ILE A 55 -1.72 6.05 17.05
C ILE A 55 -1.58 7.01 18.24
N ILE A 56 -2.03 6.59 19.43
CA ILE A 56 -1.91 7.40 20.66
C ILE A 56 -0.44 7.75 20.92
N ARG A 57 0.45 6.75 20.93
CA ARG A 57 1.87 6.94 21.21
C ARG A 57 2.55 7.87 20.20
N ARG A 58 2.26 7.71 18.91
CA ARG A 58 2.81 8.60 17.87
C ARG A 58 2.26 10.01 18.01
N ASN A 59 0.95 10.17 18.21
CA ASN A 59 0.37 11.49 18.41
C ASN A 59 0.93 12.22 19.65
N GLN A 60 1.18 11.50 20.75
CA GLN A 60 1.84 12.08 21.93
C GLN A 60 3.27 12.53 21.65
N LYS A 61 3.99 11.86 20.74
CA LYS A 61 5.38 12.18 20.40
C LYS A 61 5.49 13.37 19.46
N ASP A 62 4.74 13.35 18.37
CA ASP A 62 4.91 14.28 17.24
C ASP A 62 3.60 14.64 16.52
N ASN A 63 2.45 14.34 17.14
CA ASN A 63 1.12 14.60 16.58
C ASN A 63 0.89 13.99 15.17
N PHE A 64 1.67 12.96 14.80
CA PHE A 64 1.80 12.45 13.44
C PHE A 64 0.47 12.10 12.75
N TYR A 65 -0.39 11.32 13.40
CA TYR A 65 -1.64 10.87 12.79
C TYR A 65 -2.69 11.96 12.71
N ASN A 66 -2.73 12.88 13.68
CA ASN A 66 -3.64 14.02 13.62
C ASN A 66 -3.28 14.93 12.43
N ILE A 67 -1.99 15.27 12.28
CA ILE A 67 -1.50 16.06 11.15
C ILE A 67 -1.75 15.32 9.83
N LEU A 68 -1.43 14.02 9.77
CA LEU A 68 -1.67 13.20 8.58
C LEU A 68 -3.16 13.13 8.21
N GLU A 69 -4.04 13.01 9.20
CA GLU A 69 -5.49 12.94 9.01
C GLU A 69 -6.04 14.27 8.48
N GLU A 70 -5.64 15.39 9.09
CA GLU A 70 -5.99 16.73 8.60
C GLU A 70 -5.50 16.96 7.16
N ASP A 71 -4.26 16.58 6.85
CA ASP A 71 -3.68 16.72 5.51
C ASP A 71 -4.45 15.90 4.47
N ILE A 72 -4.78 14.63 4.78
CA ILE A 72 -5.54 13.75 3.87
C ILE A 72 -6.97 14.25 3.70
N LEU A 73 -7.62 14.73 4.75
CA LEU A 73 -8.98 15.27 4.63
C LEU A 73 -9.02 16.56 3.80
N LYS A 74 -7.96 17.36 3.85
CA LYS A 74 -7.86 18.63 3.12
C LYS A 74 -7.41 18.47 1.67
N TYR A 75 -6.44 17.61 1.41
CA TYR A 75 -5.77 17.51 0.10
C TYR A 75 -5.93 16.14 -0.59
N GLY A 76 -6.54 15.17 0.10
CA GLY A 76 -6.57 13.78 -0.33
C GLY A 76 -5.24 13.07 -0.12
N VAL A 77 -5.18 11.79 -0.49
CA VAL A 77 -3.93 11.04 -0.49
C VAL A 77 -3.14 11.38 -1.75
N GLU A 78 -2.11 12.21 -1.63
CA GLU A 78 -1.42 12.75 -2.82
C GLU A 78 -0.35 11.83 -3.40
N ASN A 79 0.39 11.12 -2.54
CA ASN A 79 1.37 10.12 -2.97
C ASN A 79 0.71 8.74 -3.00
N PRO A 80 0.88 7.94 -4.07
CA PRO A 80 0.29 6.63 -4.12
C PRO A 80 0.84 5.69 -3.05
N ILE A 81 0.03 4.71 -2.69
CA ILE A 81 0.45 3.55 -1.89
C ILE A 81 0.88 2.41 -2.82
N LEU A 82 1.67 1.47 -2.31
CA LEU A 82 2.04 0.27 -3.07
C LEU A 82 1.07 -0.86 -2.75
N VAL A 83 0.44 -1.41 -3.78
CA VAL A 83 -0.56 -2.46 -3.69
C VAL A 83 -0.09 -3.67 -4.49
N TYR A 84 -0.23 -4.85 -3.93
CA TYR A 84 0.02 -6.11 -4.63
C TYR A 84 -1.31 -6.80 -4.90
N ALA A 85 -1.51 -7.24 -6.14
CA ALA A 85 -2.72 -7.93 -6.59
C ALA A 85 -2.40 -9.35 -7.06
N GLY A 86 -3.08 -10.34 -6.50
CA GLY A 86 -2.91 -11.76 -6.88
C GLY A 86 -1.79 -12.52 -6.18
N LYS A 87 -0.69 -11.86 -5.80
CA LYS A 87 0.43 -12.53 -5.14
C LYS A 87 1.18 -11.57 -4.21
N VAL A 88 1.65 -12.08 -3.08
CA VAL A 88 2.56 -11.39 -2.16
C VAL A 88 3.73 -12.29 -1.76
N HIS A 89 4.74 -11.72 -1.12
CA HIS A 89 5.82 -12.51 -0.53
C HIS A 89 5.26 -13.52 0.48
N GLU A 90 5.82 -14.73 0.53
CA GLU A 90 5.31 -15.84 1.35
C GLU A 90 5.10 -15.46 2.83
N TYR A 91 6.03 -14.69 3.40
CA TYR A 91 5.91 -14.15 4.76
C TYR A 91 4.61 -13.34 4.99
N LEU A 92 4.19 -12.58 3.99
CA LEU A 92 2.97 -11.76 4.03
C LEU A 92 1.73 -12.62 3.80
N GLU A 93 1.81 -13.55 2.85
CA GLU A 93 0.73 -14.49 2.53
C GLU A 93 0.26 -15.27 3.76
N ARG A 94 1.21 -15.73 4.59
CA ARG A 94 0.93 -16.45 5.85
C ARG A 94 0.13 -15.64 6.87
N LYS A 95 0.12 -14.31 6.76
CA LYS A 95 -0.63 -13.43 7.67
C LYS A 95 -2.05 -13.17 7.20
N VAL A 96 -2.32 -13.30 5.90
CA VAL A 96 -3.62 -13.05 5.28
C VAL A 96 -4.62 -14.14 5.66
N HIS A 97 -5.91 -13.77 5.78
CA HIS A 97 -7.00 -14.70 6.11
C HIS A 97 -7.03 -15.88 5.12
N PRO A 98 -7.28 -17.14 5.58
CA PRO A 98 -7.32 -18.32 4.70
C PRO A 98 -8.23 -18.16 3.47
N ASP A 99 -9.38 -17.50 3.63
CA ASP A 99 -10.33 -17.27 2.52
C ASP A 99 -9.82 -16.34 1.43
N ILE A 100 -8.94 -15.41 1.79
CA ILE A 100 -8.27 -14.53 0.83
C ILE A 100 -7.06 -15.25 0.23
N ARG A 101 -6.34 -16.06 1.03
CA ARG A 101 -5.18 -16.84 0.57
C ARG A 101 -5.55 -17.90 -0.47
N SER A 102 -6.72 -18.54 -0.30
CA SER A 102 -7.21 -19.58 -1.21
C SER A 102 -7.66 -19.04 -2.57
N ASP A 103 -7.86 -17.73 -2.71
CA ASP A 103 -8.32 -17.09 -3.94
C ASP A 103 -7.44 -15.85 -4.27
N PRO A 104 -6.43 -16.00 -5.14
CA PRO A 104 -5.59 -14.91 -5.62
C PRO A 104 -6.40 -13.71 -6.12
N SER A 105 -7.58 -13.95 -6.71
CA SER A 105 -8.44 -12.88 -7.22
C SER A 105 -9.02 -12.00 -6.12
N LYS A 106 -8.93 -12.37 -4.84
CA LYS A 106 -9.33 -11.55 -3.68
C LYS A 106 -8.16 -10.77 -3.08
N MET A 107 -6.91 -11.17 -3.35
CA MET A 107 -5.73 -10.52 -2.80
C MET A 107 -5.49 -9.15 -3.42
N ILE A 108 -5.87 -8.08 -2.71
CA ILE A 108 -5.42 -6.70 -2.94
C ILE A 108 -4.84 -6.21 -1.64
N ILE A 109 -3.53 -6.09 -1.57
CA ILE A 109 -2.83 -5.92 -0.30
C ILE A 109 -1.93 -4.70 -0.35
N GLY A 110 -2.13 -3.77 0.58
CA GLY A 110 -1.25 -2.62 0.79
C GLY A 110 0.04 -3.06 1.47
N VAL A 111 1.17 -2.89 0.78
CA VAL A 111 2.51 -3.27 1.28
C VAL A 111 3.41 -2.08 1.61
N HIS A 112 3.03 -0.87 1.21
CA HIS A 112 3.64 0.36 1.70
C HIS A 112 2.61 1.48 1.79
N GLY A 113 2.76 2.36 2.77
CA GLY A 113 1.83 3.47 3.02
C GLY A 113 0.68 3.10 3.95
N GLY A 114 0.88 2.14 4.85
CA GLY A 114 -0.13 1.67 5.81
C GLY A 114 -0.81 2.79 6.60
N SER A 115 -0.07 3.80 7.06
CA SER A 115 -0.65 4.97 7.76
C SER A 115 -1.64 5.76 6.90
N ARG A 116 -1.28 6.07 5.65
CA ARG A 116 -2.16 6.76 4.69
C ARG A 116 -3.39 5.92 4.36
N LEU A 117 -3.20 4.62 4.13
CA LEU A 117 -4.29 3.70 3.86
C LEU A 117 -5.24 3.60 5.05
N TYR A 118 -4.71 3.57 6.28
CA TYR A 118 -5.50 3.52 7.50
C TYR A 118 -6.45 4.72 7.62
N ILE A 119 -5.93 5.94 7.44
CA ILE A 119 -6.75 7.16 7.45
C ILE A 119 -7.77 7.14 6.31
N ALA A 120 -7.36 6.75 5.10
CA ALA A 120 -8.29 6.66 3.97
C ALA A 120 -9.44 5.69 4.22
N GLN A 121 -9.17 4.54 4.85
CA GLN A 121 -10.17 3.56 5.25
C GLN A 121 -11.12 4.10 6.32
N LYS A 122 -10.59 4.78 7.34
CA LYS A 122 -11.38 5.44 8.39
C LYS A 122 -12.44 6.37 7.80
N HIS A 123 -12.13 7.02 6.68
CA HIS A 123 -12.99 8.02 6.03
C HIS A 123 -13.62 7.56 4.70
N ASN A 124 -13.52 6.27 4.36
CA ASN A 124 -14.02 5.71 3.09
C ASN A 124 -13.54 6.47 1.83
N LEU A 125 -12.30 6.94 1.84
CA LEU A 125 -11.72 7.69 0.74
C LEU A 125 -11.16 6.76 -0.35
N ASN A 126 -11.03 7.31 -1.56
CA ASN A 126 -10.28 6.68 -2.62
C ASN A 126 -8.78 6.96 -2.46
N VAL A 127 -7.93 6.03 -2.90
CA VAL A 127 -6.48 6.10 -2.73
C VAL A 127 -5.77 5.85 -4.05
N PRO A 128 -4.85 6.72 -4.49
CA PRO A 128 -4.00 6.43 -5.63
C PRO A 128 -3.05 5.28 -5.29
N CYS A 129 -2.92 4.35 -6.21
CA CYS A 129 -2.19 3.11 -6.02
C CYS A 129 -1.23 2.88 -7.18
N VAL A 130 0.02 2.53 -6.86
CA VAL A 130 0.86 1.76 -7.76
C VAL A 130 0.58 0.29 -7.47
N ILE A 131 0.18 -0.47 -8.48
CA ILE A 131 -0.29 -1.83 -8.34
C ILE A 131 0.69 -2.77 -9.04
N ILE A 132 1.16 -3.78 -8.31
CA ILE A 132 1.88 -4.93 -8.86
C ILE A 132 0.86 -6.02 -9.14
N ASP A 133 0.44 -6.13 -10.39
CA ASP A 133 -0.67 -6.96 -10.83
C ASP A 133 -0.17 -8.26 -11.45
N TRP A 134 -0.26 -9.35 -10.69
CA TRP A 134 0.22 -10.68 -11.07
C TRP A 134 -0.80 -11.47 -11.89
N ILE A 135 -2.07 -11.09 -11.83
CA ILE A 135 -3.19 -11.89 -12.35
C ILE A 135 -4.08 -11.12 -13.32
N ASP A 136 -3.62 -9.94 -13.75
CA ASP A 136 -4.34 -9.04 -14.64
C ASP A 136 -5.72 -8.60 -14.11
N ARG A 137 -5.84 -8.47 -12.79
CA ARG A 137 -7.10 -8.08 -12.11
C ARG A 137 -7.53 -6.67 -12.49
N PHE A 138 -6.58 -5.79 -12.81
CA PHE A 138 -6.81 -4.39 -13.12
C PHE A 138 -6.50 -4.07 -14.58
N LYS A 139 -6.93 -4.92 -15.52
CA LYS A 139 -6.63 -4.78 -16.95
C LYS A 139 -6.87 -3.38 -17.54
N ASP A 140 -7.90 -2.69 -17.07
CA ASP A 140 -8.32 -1.36 -17.54
C ASP A 140 -7.58 -0.20 -16.85
N ALA A 141 -6.79 -0.48 -15.81
CA ALA A 141 -5.96 0.53 -15.15
C ALA A 141 -4.75 0.90 -16.01
N LYS A 142 -4.24 2.12 -15.82
CA LYS A 142 -3.10 2.65 -16.57
C LYS A 142 -1.89 1.74 -16.42
N LEU A 143 -1.43 1.13 -17.52
CA LEU A 143 -0.18 0.39 -17.56
C LEU A 143 1.01 1.37 -17.43
N ILE A 144 1.98 1.03 -16.58
CA ILE A 144 3.23 1.76 -16.44
C ILE A 144 4.32 0.98 -17.17
N THR A 145 4.83 1.53 -18.26
CA THR A 145 5.81 0.87 -19.15
C THR A 145 7.23 1.38 -18.98
N SER A 146 7.46 2.41 -18.15
CA SER A 146 8.79 2.96 -17.91
C SER A 146 8.98 3.52 -16.50
N GLU A 147 10.24 3.64 -16.10
CA GLU A 147 10.65 4.33 -14.87
C GLU A 147 10.15 5.76 -14.80
N GLN A 148 10.17 6.49 -15.90
CA GLN A 148 9.71 7.88 -15.93
C GLN A 148 8.20 7.96 -15.68
N GLU A 149 7.40 7.05 -16.24
CA GLU A 149 5.97 6.98 -15.96
C GLU A 149 5.69 6.64 -14.49
N LEU A 150 6.46 5.71 -13.92
CA LEU A 150 6.35 5.37 -12.50
C LEU A 150 6.65 6.58 -11.62
N LEU A 151 7.73 7.32 -11.87
CA LEU A 151 8.08 8.49 -11.06
C LEU A 151 7.09 9.65 -11.21
N LYS A 152 6.45 9.78 -12.38
CA LYS A 152 5.44 10.82 -12.64
C LYS A 152 4.15 10.64 -11.83
N VAL A 153 3.84 9.45 -11.33
CA VAL A 153 2.64 9.27 -10.48
C VAL A 153 2.87 9.65 -9.01
N TYR A 154 4.11 9.95 -8.62
CA TYR A 154 4.44 10.42 -7.29
C TYR A 154 4.53 11.95 -7.24
N LYS A 155 3.83 12.56 -6.29
CA LYS A 155 4.03 13.98 -5.94
C LYS A 155 5.42 14.18 -5.32
N SER A 156 5.84 13.24 -4.48
CA SER A 156 7.17 13.19 -3.86
C SER A 156 7.83 11.88 -4.25
N GLN A 157 8.84 11.97 -5.11
CA GLN A 157 9.48 10.79 -5.68
C GLN A 157 10.14 9.93 -4.59
N PRO A 158 10.06 8.59 -4.70
CA PRO A 158 10.79 7.71 -3.80
C PRO A 158 12.29 7.91 -3.93
N VAL A 159 13.01 7.96 -2.80
CA VAL A 159 14.46 8.15 -2.78
C VAL A 159 15.19 6.97 -3.42
N LYS A 160 14.73 5.75 -3.12
CA LYS A 160 15.24 4.52 -3.71
C LYS A 160 14.11 3.53 -3.93
N TYR A 161 14.18 2.82 -5.05
CA TYR A 161 13.28 1.73 -5.36
C TYR A 161 13.99 0.62 -6.13
N LYS A 162 13.46 -0.61 -6.04
CA LYS A 162 13.97 -1.79 -6.75
C LYS A 162 12.80 -2.58 -7.33
N ILE A 163 12.94 -3.01 -8.57
CA ILE A 163 12.03 -3.95 -9.25
C ILE A 163 12.77 -5.28 -9.37
N ASN A 164 12.11 -6.37 -9.01
CA ASN A 164 12.64 -7.74 -9.12
C ASN A 164 11.50 -8.76 -9.13
N SER A 165 11.82 -10.06 -9.07
CA SER A 165 10.83 -11.16 -9.06
C SER A 165 9.85 -11.16 -7.89
N ASN A 166 10.03 -10.32 -6.86
CA ASN A 166 9.07 -10.14 -5.77
C ASN A 166 8.17 -8.92 -5.96
N GLY A 167 8.32 -8.17 -7.07
CA GLY A 167 7.59 -6.93 -7.31
C GLY A 167 8.46 -5.68 -7.18
N LEU A 168 7.79 -4.57 -6.88
CA LEU A 168 8.39 -3.28 -6.60
C LEU A 168 8.60 -3.11 -5.09
N ILE A 169 9.75 -2.56 -4.70
CA ILE A 169 10.12 -2.33 -3.30
C ILE A 169 10.59 -0.88 -3.18
N TYR A 170 10.09 -0.17 -2.17
CA TYR A 170 10.52 1.20 -1.84
C TYR A 170 11.31 1.24 -0.54
N ASN A 171 12.35 2.05 -0.50
CA ASN A 171 13.01 2.43 0.75
C ASN A 171 12.62 3.87 1.10
N ALA A 172 11.62 4.00 1.96
CA ALA A 172 11.08 5.26 2.50
C ALA A 172 10.53 6.26 1.45
N LEU A 173 9.26 6.64 1.62
CA LEU A 173 8.70 7.83 0.96
C LEU A 173 8.84 9.02 1.92
N PRO A 174 9.14 10.22 1.43
CA PRO A 174 9.14 11.43 2.25
C PRO A 174 7.82 11.63 3.01
N GLN A 175 7.89 12.06 4.26
CA GLN A 175 6.73 12.33 5.12
C GLN A 175 6.33 13.80 5.04
N HIS A 176 5.99 14.26 3.84
CA HIS A 176 5.77 15.68 3.54
C HIS A 176 4.64 16.34 4.36
N HIS A 177 3.72 15.56 4.91
CA HIS A 177 2.65 16.06 5.79
C HIS A 177 3.21 16.63 7.10
N LEU A 178 4.42 16.25 7.51
CA LEU A 178 5.10 16.80 8.69
C LEU A 178 5.86 18.12 8.40
N GLU A 179 5.93 18.53 7.13
CA GLU A 179 6.70 19.71 6.69
C GLU A 179 5.81 20.91 6.35
N ARG A 180 4.48 20.81 6.57
CA ARG A 180 3.48 21.83 6.18
C ARG A 180 3.07 22.73 7.33
#